data_AF-X1K0S5-F1
#
_entry.id   AF-X1K0S5-F1
#
_cell.length_a   1.000
_cell.length_b   1.000
_cell.length_c   1.000
_cell.angle_alpha   90.00
_cell.angle_beta   90.00
_cell.angle_gamma   90.00
#
_symmetry.space_group_name_H-M   'P 1'
#
loop_
_entity.id
_entity.type
_entity.pdbx_description
1 polymer ?
#
loop_
_entity_poly.entity_id
_entity_poly.type
_entity_poly.pdbx_seq_one_letter_code
_entity_poly.pdbx_strand_id
1 'polypeptide(L)'
;MNSNQNNNFLQKLKDKLKELFQFDSAELDFGIYRIMNYKREEIDKFIESDLIKEVGKEFEKYKSQSYKELVEKIEEKERKIKEDFGDYIFTSGKLKEKYGETPVVSEYLELKKQTEDIDITESIQVQTF
;
A
#
# COMPACT_ATOMS: atom_id res chain seq x y z
N MET A 1 5.83 -15.60 -7.78
CA MET A 1 6.75 -16.23 -6.82
C MET A 1 6.91 -15.46 -5.49
N ASN A 2 6.23 -14.32 -5.26
CA ASN A 2 6.46 -13.45 -4.09
C ASN A 2 5.58 -13.70 -2.85
N SER A 3 4.48 -14.46 -2.95
CA SER A 3 3.55 -14.67 -1.83
C SER A 3 4.17 -15.46 -0.65
N ASN A 4 5.15 -16.33 -0.90
CA ASN A 4 5.81 -17.13 0.15
C ASN A 4 6.79 -16.33 1.03
N GLN A 5 7.41 -15.26 0.51
CA GLN A 5 8.31 -14.39 1.27
C GLN A 5 7.53 -13.43 2.18
N ASN A 6 6.36 -12.97 1.73
CA ASN A 6 5.57 -11.97 2.45
C ASN A 6 4.76 -12.56 3.61
N ASN A 7 4.19 -13.76 3.44
CA ASN A 7 3.62 -14.53 4.55
C ASN A 7 4.67 -14.75 5.66
N ASN A 8 5.96 -14.84 5.30
CA ASN A 8 7.05 -14.98 6.25
C ASN A 8 7.29 -13.70 7.07
N PHE A 9 7.17 -12.50 6.48
CA PHE A 9 7.34 -11.23 7.20
C PHE A 9 6.18 -10.94 8.15
N LEU A 10 4.94 -11.15 7.70
CA LEU A 10 3.77 -10.99 8.55
C LEU A 10 3.83 -11.95 9.75
N GLN A 11 4.19 -13.21 9.49
CA GLN A 11 4.36 -14.20 10.55
C GLN A 11 5.48 -13.79 11.51
N LYS A 12 6.64 -13.35 11.00
CA LYS A 12 7.74 -12.83 11.85
C LYS A 12 7.33 -11.65 12.72
N LEU A 13 6.51 -10.73 12.20
CA LEU A 13 5.97 -9.61 12.98
C LEU A 13 5.08 -10.14 14.11
N LYS A 14 4.13 -11.03 13.79
CA LYS A 14 3.25 -11.65 14.79
C LYS A 14 4.05 -12.38 15.87
N ASP A 15 5.03 -13.17 15.48
CA ASP A 15 5.90 -13.91 16.40
C ASP A 15 6.66 -12.95 17.32
N LYS A 16 7.22 -11.87 16.78
CA LYS A 16 7.91 -10.84 17.58
C LYS A 16 7.00 -10.10 18.53
N LEU A 17 5.76 -9.82 18.13
CA LEU A 17 4.76 -9.23 19.03
C LEU A 17 4.44 -10.21 20.16
N LYS A 18 4.22 -11.50 19.87
CA LYS A 18 3.97 -12.52 20.90
C LYS A 18 5.14 -12.66 21.88
N GLU A 19 6.38 -12.56 21.39
CA GLU A 19 7.59 -12.50 22.23
C GLU A 19 7.59 -11.27 23.14
N LEU A 20 7.31 -10.07 22.61
CA LEU A 20 7.23 -8.83 23.39
C LEU A 20 6.15 -8.86 24.47
N PHE A 21 5.00 -9.45 24.15
CA PHE A 21 3.90 -9.66 25.09
C PHE A 21 4.10 -10.90 25.98
N GLN A 22 5.28 -11.56 25.92
CA GLN A 22 5.69 -12.67 26.78
C GLN A 22 4.63 -13.79 26.82
N PHE A 23 4.14 -14.20 25.66
CA PHE A 23 3.10 -15.23 25.56
C PHE A 23 3.54 -16.56 26.18
N ASP A 24 4.82 -16.88 26.20
CA ASP A 24 5.33 -18.12 26.81
C ASP A 24 5.39 -18.07 28.36
N SER A 25 5.11 -16.92 28.97
CA SER A 25 5.18 -16.72 30.44
C SER A 25 3.84 -16.87 31.15
N ALA A 26 2.95 -17.74 30.64
CA ALA A 26 1.59 -17.93 31.15
C ALA A 26 1.52 -18.37 32.62
N GLU A 27 2.58 -19.00 33.14
CA GLU A 27 2.66 -19.45 34.54
C GLU A 27 3.05 -18.34 35.53
N LEU A 28 3.45 -17.15 35.06
CA LEU A 28 3.81 -16.02 35.93
C LEU A 28 2.54 -15.25 36.33
N ASP A 29 2.13 -15.35 37.60
CA ASP A 29 0.93 -14.67 38.13
C ASP A 29 1.26 -13.53 39.11
N PHE A 30 2.29 -12.74 38.81
CA PHE A 30 2.70 -11.61 39.64
C PHE A 30 2.99 -10.35 38.83
N GLY A 31 2.87 -9.19 39.47
CA GLY A 31 3.17 -7.91 38.85
C GLY A 31 2.42 -7.68 37.53
N ILE A 32 3.15 -7.24 36.50
CA ILE A 32 2.57 -6.96 35.18
C ILE A 32 2.05 -8.23 34.48
N TYR A 33 2.60 -9.40 34.78
CA TYR A 33 2.21 -10.67 34.15
C TYR A 33 0.76 -11.07 34.42
N ARG A 34 0.23 -10.74 35.61
CA ARG A 34 -1.18 -10.95 35.92
C ARG A 34 -2.10 -10.21 34.96
N ILE A 35 -1.76 -8.96 34.64
CA ILE A 35 -2.55 -8.14 33.70
C ILE A 35 -2.44 -8.72 32.29
N MET A 36 -1.24 -9.14 31.90
CA MET A 36 -0.96 -9.73 30.59
C MET A 36 -1.72 -11.05 30.40
N ASN A 37 -1.75 -11.90 31.42
CA ASN A 37 -2.51 -13.14 31.41
C ASN A 37 -4.02 -12.89 31.36
N TYR A 38 -4.52 -11.93 32.14
CA TYR A 38 -5.93 -11.55 32.11
C TYR A 38 -6.38 -11.02 30.74
N LYS A 39 -5.51 -10.27 30.04
CA LYS A 39 -5.78 -9.70 28.71
C LYS A 39 -5.30 -10.56 27.56
N ARG A 40 -4.85 -11.79 27.82
CA ARG A 40 -4.19 -12.64 26.81
C ARG A 40 -5.01 -12.85 25.55
N GLU A 41 -6.30 -13.12 25.69
CA GLU A 41 -7.22 -13.27 24.55
C GLU A 41 -7.38 -11.98 23.75
N GLU A 42 -7.47 -10.82 24.43
CA GLU A 42 -7.57 -9.51 23.77
C GLU A 42 -6.28 -9.21 22.97
N ILE A 43 -5.12 -9.49 23.57
CA ILE A 43 -3.82 -9.26 22.93
C ILE A 43 -3.63 -10.22 21.75
N ASP A 44 -4.01 -11.48 21.88
CA ASP A 44 -3.91 -12.46 20.78
C ASP A 44 -4.79 -12.05 19.60
N LYS A 45 -6.04 -11.65 19.87
CA LYS A 45 -6.95 -11.11 18.85
C LYS A 45 -6.38 -9.85 18.19
N PHE A 46 -5.75 -8.98 18.97
CA PHE A 46 -5.10 -7.78 18.44
C PHE A 46 -3.97 -8.14 17.47
N ILE A 47 -3.08 -9.06 17.85
CA ILE A 47 -1.94 -9.48 17.01
C ILE A 47 -2.40 -10.22 15.76
N GLU A 48 -3.41 -11.10 15.89
CA GLU A 48 -3.83 -11.98 14.81
C GLU A 48 -4.72 -11.28 13.77
N SER A 49 -5.54 -10.32 14.22
CA SER A 49 -6.61 -9.71 13.41
C SER A 49 -6.55 -8.19 13.44
N ASP A 50 -6.68 -7.59 14.62
CA ASP A 50 -7.12 -6.19 14.67
C ASP A 50 -6.03 -5.22 14.21
N LEU A 51 -4.77 -5.49 14.58
CA LEU A 51 -3.62 -4.71 14.11
C LEU A 51 -3.51 -4.74 12.58
N ILE A 52 -3.66 -5.92 11.98
CA ILE A 52 -3.51 -6.11 10.54
C ILE A 52 -4.63 -5.40 9.78
N LYS A 53 -5.86 -5.52 10.28
CA LYS A 53 -7.02 -4.84 9.69
C LYS A 53 -6.91 -3.33 9.76
N GLU A 54 -6.52 -2.77 10.90
CA GLU A 54 -6.40 -1.31 11.03
C GLU A 54 -5.26 -0.73 10.20
N VAL A 55 -4.12 -1.43 10.14
CA VAL A 55 -3.02 -1.05 9.25
C VAL A 55 -3.47 -1.10 7.78
N GLY A 56 -4.17 -2.15 7.36
CA GLY A 56 -4.74 -2.26 6.01
C GLY A 56 -5.65 -1.08 5.66
N LYS A 57 -6.60 -0.74 6.54
CA LYS A 57 -7.50 0.40 6.35
C LYS A 57 -6.76 1.73 6.22
N GLU A 58 -5.73 1.95 7.01
CA GLU A 58 -4.99 3.21 6.98
C GLU A 58 -4.14 3.34 5.71
N PHE A 59 -3.57 2.22 5.24
CA PHE A 59 -2.92 2.16 3.93
C PHE A 59 -3.92 2.44 2.80
N GLU A 60 -5.13 1.86 2.83
CA GLU A 60 -6.18 2.13 1.83
C GLU A 60 -6.56 3.61 1.77
N LYS A 61 -6.74 4.27 2.92
CA LYS A 61 -7.04 5.71 2.97
C LYS A 61 -5.93 6.55 2.36
N TYR A 62 -4.68 6.33 2.79
CA TYR A 62 -3.53 7.08 2.29
C TYR A 62 -3.37 6.90 0.77
N LYS A 63 -3.57 5.68 0.28
CA LYS A 63 -3.56 5.37 -1.15
C LYS A 63 -4.68 6.07 -1.91
N SER A 64 -5.91 6.05 -1.41
CA SER A 64 -7.04 6.70 -2.09
C SER A 64 -6.79 8.20 -2.31
N GLN A 65 -6.16 8.85 -1.34
CA GLN A 65 -5.84 10.28 -1.41
C GLN A 65 -4.66 10.53 -2.36
N SER A 66 -3.58 9.76 -2.24
CA SER A 66 -2.41 9.89 -3.11
C SER A 66 -2.72 9.55 -4.57
N TYR A 67 -3.51 8.50 -4.82
CA TYR A 67 -3.95 8.10 -6.15
C TYR A 67 -4.85 9.16 -6.78
N LYS A 68 -5.79 9.73 -6.01
CA LYS A 68 -6.64 10.82 -6.48
C LYS A 68 -5.82 12.05 -6.90
N GLU A 69 -4.84 12.45 -6.08
CA GLU A 69 -3.94 13.57 -6.41
C GLU A 69 -3.08 13.28 -7.65
N LEU A 70 -2.66 12.02 -7.84
CA LEU A 70 -1.93 11.57 -9.04
C LEU A 70 -2.81 11.61 -10.28
N VAL A 71 -4.05 11.10 -10.20
CA VAL A 71 -5.02 11.14 -11.30
C VAL A 71 -5.33 12.58 -11.71
N GLU A 72 -5.57 13.48 -10.75
CA GLU A 72 -5.81 14.91 -11.02
C GLU A 72 -4.62 15.56 -11.75
N LYS A 73 -3.38 15.24 -11.35
CA LYS A 73 -2.16 15.72 -12.04
C LYS A 73 -2.05 15.15 -13.45
N ILE A 74 -2.40 13.89 -13.66
CA ILE A 74 -2.41 13.25 -14.98
C ILE A 74 -3.42 13.96 -15.89
N GLU A 75 -4.65 14.18 -15.41
CA GLU A 75 -5.70 14.88 -16.17
C GLU A 75 -5.31 16.32 -16.51
N GLU A 76 -4.65 17.04 -15.60
CA GLU A 76 -4.14 18.39 -15.87
C GLU A 76 -3.08 18.38 -16.99
N LYS A 77 -2.16 17.40 -16.95
CA LYS A 77 -1.11 17.25 -17.97
C LYS A 77 -1.69 16.82 -19.31
N GLU A 78 -2.69 15.93 -19.34
CA GLU A 78 -3.40 15.58 -20.58
C GLU A 78 -4.09 16.80 -21.20
N ARG A 79 -4.69 17.65 -20.39
CA ARG A 79 -5.31 18.90 -20.87
C ARG A 79 -4.28 19.83 -21.49
N LYS A 80 -3.15 20.05 -20.83
CA LYS A 80 -2.04 20.85 -21.36
C LYS A 80 -1.49 20.28 -22.67
N ILE A 81 -1.35 18.95 -22.78
CA ILE A 81 -0.92 18.30 -24.01
C ILE A 81 -1.95 18.51 -25.13
N LYS A 82 -3.25 18.41 -24.82
CA LYS A 82 -4.33 18.67 -25.79
C LYS A 82 -4.40 20.13 -26.22
N GLU A 83 -4.13 21.08 -25.32
CA GLU A 83 -4.09 22.52 -25.62
C GLU A 83 -2.87 22.89 -26.46
N ASP A 84 -1.68 22.44 -26.07
CA ASP A 84 -0.41 22.79 -26.72
C ASP A 84 -0.23 22.10 -28.07
N PHE A 85 -0.72 20.87 -28.19
CA PHE A 85 -0.43 20.06 -29.36
C PHE A 85 -1.68 19.52 -30.08
N GLY A 86 -2.87 19.51 -29.48
CA GLY A 86 -4.12 19.04 -30.10
C GLY A 86 -4.48 17.57 -29.81
N ASP A 87 -5.74 17.20 -30.01
CA ASP A 87 -6.31 15.91 -29.58
C ASP A 87 -5.81 14.68 -30.40
N TYR A 88 -5.19 14.92 -31.56
CA TYR A 88 -4.73 13.88 -32.51
C TYR A 88 -3.51 13.06 -32.04
N ILE A 89 -3.02 13.34 -30.84
CA ILE A 89 -1.77 12.85 -30.26
C ILE A 89 -2.04 11.64 -29.37
N PHE A 90 -3.27 11.54 -28.87
CA PHE A 90 -3.78 10.35 -28.23
C PHE A 90 -4.44 9.46 -29.29
N THR A 91 -3.94 8.24 -29.46
CA THR A 91 -4.59 7.20 -30.28
C THR A 91 -5.07 6.11 -29.34
N SER A 92 -6.39 5.88 -29.30
CA SER A 92 -6.99 4.85 -28.44
C SER A 92 -6.58 5.00 -26.96
N GLY A 93 -6.48 6.23 -26.46
CA GLY A 93 -6.10 6.52 -25.07
C GLY A 93 -4.60 6.37 -24.75
N LYS A 94 -3.74 6.19 -25.77
CA LYS A 94 -2.28 6.15 -25.61
C LYS A 94 -1.61 7.23 -26.44
N LEU A 95 -0.61 7.88 -25.84
CA LEU A 95 0.17 8.94 -26.45
C LEU A 95 1.09 8.36 -27.53
N LYS A 96 1.08 8.91 -28.74
CA LYS A 96 1.94 8.45 -29.85
C LYS A 96 3.43 8.66 -29.48
N GLU A 97 4.25 7.63 -29.61
CA GLU A 97 5.70 7.63 -29.28
C GLU A 97 6.50 8.78 -29.90
N LYS A 98 6.04 9.35 -31.02
CA LYS A 98 6.71 10.44 -31.74
C LYS A 98 6.81 11.78 -31.00
N TYR A 99 6.13 11.95 -29.87
CA TYR A 99 6.07 13.24 -29.14
C TYR A 99 6.83 13.23 -27.80
N GLY A 100 7.65 12.19 -27.56
CA GLY A 100 8.39 11.99 -26.31
C GLY A 100 9.50 13.02 -26.00
N GLU A 101 9.72 14.02 -26.85
CA GLU A 101 10.78 15.03 -26.66
C GLU A 101 10.33 16.28 -25.90
N THR A 102 9.03 16.43 -25.59
CA THR A 102 8.52 17.62 -24.90
C THR A 102 8.45 17.40 -23.39
N PRO A 103 8.84 18.38 -22.54
CA PRO A 103 8.86 18.23 -21.10
C PRO A 103 7.51 17.78 -20.51
N VAL A 104 6.41 18.30 -21.06
CA VAL A 104 5.04 17.99 -20.60
C VAL A 104 4.67 16.53 -20.87
N VAL A 105 5.10 15.96 -21.99
CA VAL A 105 4.85 14.56 -22.35
C VAL A 105 5.69 13.61 -21.49
N SER A 106 6.95 13.96 -21.22
CA SER A 106 7.81 13.17 -20.33
C SER A 106 7.24 13.10 -18.91
N GLU A 107 6.80 14.23 -18.35
CA GLU A 107 6.18 14.27 -17.03
C GLU A 107 4.88 13.46 -16.97
N TYR A 108 4.06 13.48 -18.03
CA TYR A 108 2.86 12.64 -18.13
C TYR A 108 3.19 11.14 -18.12
N LEU A 109 4.21 10.72 -18.85
CA LEU A 109 4.65 9.32 -18.90
C LEU A 109 5.23 8.85 -17.55
N GLU A 110 5.97 9.72 -16.87
CA GLU A 110 6.48 9.42 -15.52
C GLU A 110 5.34 9.28 -14.50
N LEU A 111 4.36 10.18 -14.50
CA LEU A 111 3.19 10.09 -13.62
C LEU A 111 2.38 8.82 -13.90
N LYS A 112 2.20 8.46 -15.18
CA LYS A 112 1.50 7.23 -15.58
C LYS A 112 2.22 5.97 -15.13
N LYS A 113 3.56 5.96 -15.22
CA LYS A 113 4.39 4.88 -14.70
C LYS A 113 4.29 4.77 -13.19
N GLN A 114 4.30 5.89 -12.47
CA GLN A 114 4.10 5.92 -11.02
C GLN A 114 2.73 5.34 -10.62
N THR A 115 1.67 5.63 -11.37
CA THR A 115 0.35 5.00 -11.12
C THR A 115 0.34 3.50 -11.40
N GLU A 116 1.00 3.02 -12.46
CA GLU A 116 1.14 1.58 -12.72
C GLU A 116 1.95 0.85 -11.63
N ASP A 117 3.03 1.47 -11.13
CA ASP A 117 3.83 0.91 -10.04
C ASP A 117 3.03 0.85 -8.71
N ILE A 118 2.16 1.83 -8.47
CA ILE A 118 1.23 1.83 -7.33
C ILE A 118 0.20 0.70 -7.47
N ASP A 119 -0.39 0.53 -8.66
CA ASP A 119 -1.39 -0.51 -8.94
C ASP A 119 -0.80 -1.94 -8.82
N ILE A 120 0.46 -2.13 -9.25
CA ILE A 120 1.21 -3.38 -9.02
C ILE A 120 1.43 -3.61 -7.51
N THR A 121 1.82 -2.57 -6.77
CA THR A 121 1.99 -2.66 -5.31
C THR A 121 0.66 -2.95 -4.60
N GLU A 122 -0.45 -2.43 -5.09
CA GLU A 122 -1.81 -2.75 -4.63
C GLU A 122 -2.16 -4.21 -4.87
N SER A 123 -1.91 -4.74 -6.07
CA SER A 123 -2.13 -6.16 -6.37
C SER A 123 -1.31 -7.08 -5.47
N ILE A 124 -0.09 -6.67 -5.10
CA ILE A 124 0.77 -7.39 -4.18
C ILE A 124 0.21 -7.32 -2.76
N GLN A 125 -0.26 -6.15 -2.31
CA GLN A 125 -0.81 -5.99 -0.97
C GLN A 125 -2.13 -6.75 -0.78
N VAL A 126 -3.04 -6.71 -1.77
CA VAL A 126 -4.30 -7.50 -1.77
C VAL A 126 -4.03 -9.01 -1.80
N GLN A 127 -2.90 -9.45 -2.36
CA GLN A 127 -2.50 -10.86 -2.31
C GLN A 127 -1.83 -11.26 -0.99
N THR A 128 -1.48 -10.30 -0.13
CA THR A 128 -0.80 -10.52 1.16
C THR A 128 -1.69 -10.30 2.39
N PHE A 129 -2.85 -9.65 2.23
CA PHE A 129 -3.85 -9.40 3.26
C PHE A 129 -5.16 -10.11 2.91
#